data_AF-A0A0K0DR10-F1
#
_entry.id   AF-A0A0K0DR10-F1
#
_cell.length_a   1.000
_cell.length_b   1.000
_cell.length_c   1.000
_cell.angle_alpha   90.00
_cell.angle_beta   90.00
_cell.angle_gamma   90.00
#
_symmetry.space_group_name_H-M   'P 1'
#
loop_
_entity.id
_entity.type
_entity.pdbx_description
1 polymer ?
#
loop_
_entity_poly.entity_id
_entity_poly.type
_entity_poly.pdbx_seq_one_letter_code
_entity_poly.pdbx_strand_id
1 'polypeptide(L)'
;THACVNTSRKYRRYVRFHDGFFRDIRSHRGRFKRAVMQFTPESWTEFDWFNSKAFRRTMAIYFFVLIWLLTELNTFFLKHVFAVDTKHPVVFGRIILMALVSAPSIRQYYLYSTDPLVKRIGMQSWVYCALTASEAAICVKFGRHMFPNLPIYPIIAWIAFLVRIFLYSNVHLCLWWGTNALLSFPGSNA
;
A
#
# COMPACT_ATOMS: atom_id res chain seq x y z
N THR A 1 23.70 15.83 -1.33
CA THR A 1 24.86 14.91 -1.42
C THR A 1 24.52 13.46 -1.07
N HIS A 2 23.87 13.14 0.06
CA HIS A 2 23.55 11.74 0.45
C HIS A 2 22.68 10.94 -0.55
N ALA A 3 21.74 11.59 -1.24
CA ALA A 3 20.92 10.92 -2.26
C ALA A 3 21.74 10.48 -3.48
N CYS A 4 22.73 11.27 -3.91
CA CYS A 4 23.58 10.96 -5.06
C CYS A 4 24.49 9.75 -4.78
N VAL A 5 25.04 9.65 -3.57
CA VAL A 5 25.89 8.54 -3.14
C VAL A 5 25.12 7.20 -3.12
N ASN A 6 23.87 7.20 -2.66
CA ASN A 6 23.04 6.00 -2.64
C ASN A 6 22.61 5.54 -4.04
N THR A 7 22.32 6.47 -4.95
CA THR A 7 22.00 6.13 -6.35
C THR A 7 23.21 5.53 -7.05
N SER A 8 24.41 6.10 -6.89
CA SER A 8 25.65 5.55 -7.44
C SER A 8 26.01 4.17 -6.88
N ARG A 9 25.71 3.90 -5.60
CA ARG A 9 25.87 2.56 -4.99
C ARG A 9 24.90 1.53 -5.57
N LYS A 10 23.63 1.90 -5.79
CA LYS A 10 22.63 1.02 -6.44
C LYS A 10 23.04 0.69 -7.88
N TYR A 11 23.49 1.69 -8.65
CA TYR A 11 23.90 1.51 -10.04
C TYR A 11 25.12 0.59 -10.18
N ARG A 12 26.15 0.79 -9.34
CA ARG A 12 27.35 -0.04 -9.31
C ARG A 12 27.05 -1.50 -8.93
N ARG A 13 25.99 -1.74 -8.14
CA ARG A 13 25.54 -3.08 -7.75
C ARG A 13 24.76 -3.78 -8.87
N TYR A 14 23.95 -3.03 -9.61
CA TYR A 14 23.22 -3.52 -10.78
C TYR A 14 24.18 -4.02 -11.87
N VAL A 15 25.23 -3.24 -12.18
CA VAL A 15 26.29 -3.62 -13.13
C VAL A 15 27.01 -4.89 -12.69
N ARG A 16 27.38 -5.00 -11.39
CA ARG A 16 28.06 -6.20 -10.85
C ARG A 16 27.22 -7.48 -10.96
N PHE A 17 25.90 -7.38 -10.78
CA PHE A 17 25.00 -8.52 -10.89
C PHE A 17 24.83 -8.96 -12.36
N HIS A 18 24.72 -8.00 -13.27
CA HIS A 18 24.65 -8.23 -14.72
C HIS A 18 25.94 -8.89 -15.23
N ASP A 19 27.11 -8.36 -14.88
CA ASP A 19 28.41 -8.95 -15.27
C ASP A 19 28.64 -10.35 -14.68
N GLY A 20 28.09 -10.61 -13.48
CA GLY A 20 28.07 -11.95 -12.90
C GLY A 20 27.18 -12.93 -13.66
N PHE A 21 26.07 -12.46 -14.25
CA PHE A 21 25.13 -13.28 -15.00
C PHE A 21 25.72 -13.80 -16.32
N PHE A 22 26.48 -12.99 -17.07
CA PHE A 22 27.10 -13.39 -18.35
C PHE A 22 28.29 -14.34 -18.23
N ARG A 23 28.86 -14.52 -17.03
CA ARG A 23 29.88 -15.57 -16.82
C ARG A 23 29.20 -16.94 -16.81
N ASP A 24 29.49 -17.71 -17.86
CA ASP A 24 28.88 -19.01 -18.13
C ASP A 24 29.25 -20.05 -17.06
N ILE A 25 28.26 -20.48 -16.27
CA ILE A 25 28.42 -21.53 -15.26
C ILE A 25 27.92 -22.85 -15.85
N ARG A 26 28.85 -23.76 -16.13
CA ARG A 26 28.60 -25.06 -16.75
C ARG A 26 27.91 -26.11 -15.85
N SER A 27 27.47 -25.76 -14.63
CA SER A 27 26.93 -26.72 -13.64
C SER A 27 25.48 -26.41 -13.24
N HIS A 28 24.62 -27.44 -13.29
CA HIS A 28 23.20 -27.37 -12.90
C HIS A 28 22.98 -26.87 -11.45
N ARG A 29 23.89 -27.22 -10.52
CA ARG A 29 23.84 -26.73 -9.13
C ARG A 29 24.08 -25.22 -9.04
N GLY A 30 24.90 -24.66 -9.93
CA GLY A 30 25.17 -23.22 -9.99
C GLY A 30 23.99 -22.42 -10.53
N ARG A 31 23.23 -22.99 -11.47
CA ARG A 31 21.97 -22.40 -11.97
C ARG A 31 20.90 -22.35 -10.88
N PHE A 32 20.71 -23.45 -10.13
CA PHE A 32 19.77 -23.48 -9.02
C PHE A 32 20.15 -22.52 -7.89
N LYS A 33 21.44 -22.48 -7.51
CA LYS A 33 21.95 -21.56 -6.49
C LYS A 33 21.72 -20.08 -6.86
N ARG A 34 21.86 -19.72 -8.16
CA ARG A 34 21.55 -18.36 -8.65
C ARG A 34 20.05 -18.07 -8.63
N ALA A 35 19.21 -19.01 -9.03
CA ALA A 35 17.76 -18.85 -8.97
C ALA A 35 17.32 -18.58 -7.53
N VAL A 36 17.82 -19.36 -6.57
CA VAL A 36 17.54 -19.15 -5.13
C VAL A 36 18.07 -17.79 -4.66
N MET A 37 19.27 -17.38 -5.07
CA MET A 37 19.82 -16.06 -4.73
C MET A 37 19.04 -14.88 -5.35
N GLN A 38 18.33 -15.08 -6.46
CA GLN A 38 17.43 -14.04 -7.00
C GLN A 38 16.16 -13.89 -6.16
N PHE A 39 15.73 -14.95 -5.47
CA PHE A 39 14.60 -14.93 -4.57
C PHE A 39 14.97 -14.61 -3.11
N THR A 40 16.26 -14.54 -2.77
CA THR A 40 16.73 -14.25 -1.42
C THR A 40 17.30 -12.82 -1.34
N PRO A 41 16.76 -11.92 -0.51
CA PRO A 41 17.32 -10.58 -0.36
C PRO A 41 18.73 -10.63 0.25
N GLU A 42 19.64 -9.80 -0.28
CA GLU A 42 21.06 -9.69 0.13
C GLU A 42 21.23 -9.27 1.61
N SER A 43 20.23 -8.60 2.17
CA SER A 43 20.20 -8.17 3.56
C SER A 43 18.78 -8.21 4.09
N TRP A 44 18.58 -8.84 5.24
CA TRP A 44 17.37 -8.65 6.02
C TRP A 44 17.34 -7.19 6.48
N THR A 45 16.31 -6.44 6.07
CA THR A 45 16.15 -5.06 6.50
C THR A 45 15.65 -5.10 7.94
N GLU A 46 16.48 -4.68 8.89
CA GLU A 46 16.04 -4.47 10.28
C GLU A 46 14.93 -3.43 10.27
N PHE A 47 13.71 -3.90 10.51
CA PHE A 47 12.52 -3.08 10.39
C PHE A 47 12.26 -2.42 11.73
N ASP A 48 12.80 -1.21 11.88
CA ASP A 48 12.53 -0.40 13.05
C ASP A 48 11.11 0.19 12.92
N TRP A 49 10.12 -0.55 13.42
CA TRP A 49 8.69 -0.23 13.30
C TRP A 49 8.33 1.09 14.00
N PHE A 50 9.11 1.52 14.99
CA PHE A 50 8.78 2.60 15.91
C PHE A 50 9.88 3.68 16.03
N ASN A 51 10.32 4.21 14.88
CA ASN A 51 11.24 5.35 14.80
C ASN A 51 10.46 6.69 14.77
N SER A 52 11.11 7.85 14.88
CA SER A 52 10.48 9.19 14.74
C SER A 52 9.70 9.37 13.41
N LYS A 53 10.03 8.56 12.39
CA LYS A 53 9.32 8.49 11.10
C LYS A 53 8.13 7.52 11.07
N ALA A 54 7.87 6.79 12.16
CA ALA A 54 6.80 5.79 12.24
C ALA A 54 5.43 6.45 12.00
N PHE A 55 5.13 7.56 12.66
CA PHE A 55 3.86 8.28 12.47
C PHE A 55 3.55 8.59 11.00
N ARG A 56 4.56 9.08 10.25
CA ARG A 56 4.41 9.38 8.82
C ARG A 56 4.15 8.11 7.99
N ARG A 57 4.86 7.01 8.29
CA ARG A 57 4.67 5.71 7.61
C ARG A 57 3.29 5.14 7.89
N THR A 58 2.84 5.20 9.14
CA THR A 58 1.51 4.72 9.52
C THR A 58 0.43 5.56 8.85
N MET A 59 0.52 6.89 8.88
CA MET A 59 -0.42 7.79 8.18
C MET A 59 -0.49 7.53 6.67
N ALA A 60 0.64 7.27 6.01
CA ALA A 60 0.64 6.88 4.60
C ALA A 60 -0.11 5.56 4.37
N ILE A 61 0.17 4.51 5.16
CA ILE A 61 -0.54 3.22 5.05
C ILE A 61 -2.04 3.41 5.27
N TYR A 62 -2.45 4.24 6.24
CA TYR A 62 -3.87 4.52 6.48
C TYR A 62 -4.55 5.21 5.31
N PHE A 63 -3.89 6.20 4.69
CA PHE A 63 -4.43 6.86 3.50
C PHE A 63 -4.71 5.85 2.37
N PHE A 64 -3.80 4.89 2.18
CA PHE A 64 -3.99 3.82 1.19
C PHE A 64 -5.15 2.89 1.55
N VAL A 65 -5.29 2.51 2.83
CA VAL A 65 -6.44 1.72 3.32
C VAL A 65 -7.76 2.47 3.12
N LEU A 66 -7.78 3.79 3.27
CA LEU A 66 -8.98 4.59 3.03
C LEU A 66 -9.41 4.55 1.55
N ILE A 67 -8.46 4.64 0.61
CA ILE A 67 -8.74 4.48 -0.83
C ILE A 67 -9.23 3.06 -1.13
N TRP A 68 -8.66 2.05 -0.48
CA TRP A 68 -9.14 0.67 -0.61
C TRP A 68 -10.60 0.56 -0.16
N LEU A 69 -10.93 1.04 1.04
CA LEU A 69 -12.29 1.01 1.58
C LEU A 69 -13.27 1.75 0.67
N LEU A 70 -12.85 2.87 0.07
CA LEU A 70 -13.64 3.58 -0.93
C LEU A 70 -13.91 2.71 -2.17
N THR A 71 -12.92 1.95 -2.63
CA THR A 71 -13.07 1.03 -3.77
C THR A 71 -14.05 -0.09 -3.44
N GLU A 72 -13.95 -0.69 -2.26
CA GLU A 72 -14.91 -1.71 -1.80
C GLU A 72 -16.33 -1.15 -1.67
N LEU A 73 -16.47 0.04 -1.08
CA LEU A 73 -17.73 0.73 -0.96
C LEU A 73 -18.34 1.02 -2.35
N ASN A 74 -17.53 1.49 -3.31
CA ASN A 74 -17.97 1.70 -4.69
C ASN A 74 -18.48 0.39 -5.32
N THR A 75 -17.79 -0.73 -5.12
CA THR A 75 -18.27 -2.04 -5.62
C THR A 75 -19.54 -2.52 -4.92
N PHE A 76 -19.68 -2.24 -3.62
CA PHE A 76 -20.88 -2.58 -2.86
C PHE A 76 -22.09 -1.77 -3.35
N PHE A 77 -21.93 -0.46 -3.54
CA PHE A 77 -22.96 0.38 -4.16
C PHE A 77 -23.32 -0.15 -5.55
N LEU A 78 -22.36 -0.46 -6.40
CA LEU A 78 -22.67 -0.98 -7.74
C LEU A 78 -23.44 -2.30 -7.71
N LYS A 79 -23.14 -3.19 -6.74
CA LYS A 79 -23.85 -4.46 -6.57
C LYS A 79 -25.27 -4.25 -6.01
N HIS A 80 -25.43 -3.38 -5.02
CA HIS A 80 -26.70 -3.25 -4.30
C HIS A 80 -27.68 -2.28 -4.99
N VAL A 81 -27.19 -1.18 -5.55
CA VAL A 81 -28.00 -0.11 -6.18
C VAL A 81 -28.49 -0.53 -7.55
N PHE A 82 -27.59 -1.07 -8.38
CA PHE A 82 -27.95 -1.30 -9.77
C PHE A 82 -28.60 -2.63 -10.02
N ALA A 83 -28.58 -3.56 -9.05
CA ALA A 83 -28.94 -4.96 -9.26
C ALA A 83 -28.52 -5.41 -10.67
N VAL A 84 -27.32 -4.99 -11.12
CA VAL A 84 -26.92 -5.13 -12.53
C VAL A 84 -27.06 -6.60 -12.80
N ASP A 85 -27.93 -6.94 -13.76
CA ASP A 85 -28.16 -8.29 -14.23
C ASP A 85 -26.80 -8.97 -14.29
N THR A 86 -26.55 -9.90 -13.36
CA THR A 86 -25.23 -10.50 -13.07
C THR A 86 -24.63 -11.25 -14.28
N LYS A 87 -25.33 -11.16 -15.42
CA LYS A 87 -25.09 -11.78 -16.71
C LYS A 87 -24.15 -10.98 -17.60
N HIS A 88 -23.95 -9.66 -17.37
CA HIS A 88 -23.03 -8.89 -18.19
C HIS A 88 -21.56 -9.03 -17.72
N PRO A 89 -20.67 -9.65 -18.52
CA PRO A 89 -19.30 -9.98 -18.12
C PRO A 89 -18.40 -8.76 -17.87
N VAL A 90 -18.83 -7.56 -18.30
CA VAL A 90 -18.07 -6.31 -18.16
C VAL A 90 -17.88 -5.92 -16.69
N VAL A 91 -18.91 -6.10 -15.84
CA VAL A 91 -18.85 -5.73 -14.43
C VAL A 91 -17.97 -6.69 -13.63
N PHE A 92 -18.04 -7.99 -13.94
CA PHE A 92 -17.20 -9.00 -13.31
C PHE A 92 -15.72 -8.88 -13.73
N GLY A 93 -15.48 -8.66 -15.03
CA GLY A 93 -14.14 -8.40 -15.55
C GLY A 93 -13.46 -7.20 -14.89
N ARG A 94 -14.22 -6.13 -14.61
CA ARG A 94 -13.73 -4.96 -13.87
C ARG A 94 -13.24 -5.31 -12.46
N ILE A 95 -13.98 -6.10 -11.70
CA ILE A 95 -13.60 -6.49 -10.32
C ILE A 95 -12.30 -7.31 -10.34
N ILE A 96 -12.18 -8.23 -11.30
CA ILE A 96 -10.95 -9.02 -11.49
C ILE A 96 -9.78 -8.10 -11.85
N LEU A 97 -9.96 -7.16 -12.79
CA LEU A 97 -8.92 -6.22 -13.19
C LEU A 97 -8.47 -5.34 -12.01
N MET A 98 -9.40 -4.83 -11.20
CA MET A 98 -9.07 -4.10 -9.97
C MET A 98 -8.28 -4.95 -8.99
N ALA A 99 -8.70 -6.20 -8.77
CA ALA A 99 -7.99 -7.12 -7.89
C ALA A 99 -6.55 -7.36 -8.38
N LEU A 100 -6.36 -7.59 -9.68
CA LEU A 100 -5.05 -7.80 -10.28
C LEU A 100 -4.15 -6.55 -10.23
N VAL A 101 -4.71 -5.34 -10.38
CA VAL A 101 -3.96 -4.07 -10.30
C VAL A 101 -3.66 -3.68 -8.84
N SER A 102 -4.50 -4.07 -7.89
CA SER A 102 -4.32 -3.74 -6.47
C SER A 102 -3.05 -4.37 -5.89
N ALA A 103 -2.76 -5.64 -6.20
CA ALA A 103 -1.59 -6.37 -5.70
C ALA A 103 -0.23 -5.67 -5.98
N PRO A 104 0.13 -5.32 -7.22
CA PRO A 104 1.36 -4.58 -7.50
C PRO A 104 1.32 -3.14 -6.95
N SER A 105 0.13 -2.53 -6.86
CA SER A 105 -0.04 -1.18 -6.31
C SER A 105 0.25 -1.11 -4.82
N ILE A 106 -0.22 -2.09 -4.03
CA ILE A 106 0.08 -2.23 -2.59
C ILE A 106 1.59 -2.36 -2.39
N ARG A 107 2.24 -3.22 -3.17
CA ARG A 107 3.69 -3.44 -3.07
C ARG A 107 4.48 -2.16 -3.36
N GLN A 108 4.12 -1.43 -4.42
CA GLN A 108 4.76 -0.17 -4.77
C GLN A 108 4.54 0.91 -3.69
N TYR A 109 3.32 0.99 -3.15
CA TYR A 109 2.98 1.95 -2.10
C TYR A 109 3.68 1.62 -0.77
N TYR A 110 3.79 0.34 -0.43
CA TYR A 110 4.50 -0.13 0.76
C TYR A 110 6.00 0.23 0.70
N LEU A 111 6.62 0.04 -0.47
CA LEU A 111 8.01 0.45 -0.71
C LEU A 111 8.19 1.97 -0.59
N TYR A 112 7.25 2.76 -1.10
CA TYR A 112 7.24 4.21 -0.94
C TYR A 112 7.11 4.65 0.53
N SER A 113 6.27 3.96 1.31
CA SER A 113 6.04 4.30 2.72
C SER A 113 7.20 3.87 3.63
N THR A 114 7.88 2.77 3.29
CA THR A 114 8.91 2.16 4.12
C THR A 114 10.33 2.60 3.77
N ASP A 115 10.68 2.68 2.48
CA ASP A 115 12.04 2.96 2.03
C ASP A 115 12.26 4.47 1.84
N PRO A 116 13.13 5.14 2.64
CA PRO A 116 13.38 6.57 2.52
C PRO A 116 14.05 6.97 1.19
N LEU A 117 14.55 6.01 0.41
CA LEU A 117 15.13 6.24 -0.91
C LEU A 117 14.06 6.49 -1.98
N VAL A 118 12.85 5.98 -1.76
CA VAL A 118 11.75 6.07 -2.72
C VAL A 118 10.90 7.30 -2.41
N LYS A 119 11.19 8.42 -3.08
CA LYS A 119 10.47 9.69 -2.87
C LYS A 119 9.26 9.90 -3.78
N ARG A 120 9.06 9.04 -4.78
CA ARG A 120 7.96 9.15 -5.76
C ARG A 120 7.05 7.93 -5.67
N ILE A 121 5.75 8.18 -5.72
CA ILE A 121 4.72 7.15 -5.79
C ILE A 121 4.83 6.45 -7.16
N GLY A 122 4.73 5.12 -7.17
CA GLY A 122 4.81 4.33 -8.40
C GLY A 122 3.62 4.56 -9.32
N MET A 123 3.83 4.35 -10.63
CA MET A 123 2.79 4.51 -11.66
C MET A 123 1.55 3.66 -11.36
N GLN A 124 1.72 2.45 -10.83
CA GLN A 124 0.58 1.55 -10.57
C GLN A 124 -0.34 2.09 -9.49
N SER A 125 0.21 2.68 -8.43
CA SER A 125 -0.59 3.31 -7.37
C SER A 125 -1.40 4.51 -7.90
N TRP A 126 -0.86 5.29 -8.84
CA TRP A 126 -1.60 6.36 -9.52
C TRP A 126 -2.72 5.82 -10.40
N VAL A 127 -2.44 4.77 -11.17
CA VAL A 127 -3.45 4.08 -11.99
C VAL A 127 -4.59 3.55 -11.11
N TYR A 128 -4.26 2.94 -9.97
CA TYR A 128 -5.26 2.49 -9.00
C TYR A 128 -6.11 3.65 -8.46
N CYS A 129 -5.49 4.78 -8.09
CA CYS A 129 -6.23 5.96 -7.64
C CYS A 129 -7.17 6.51 -8.73
N ALA A 130 -6.70 6.60 -9.97
CA ALA A 130 -7.50 7.06 -11.10
C ALA A 130 -8.67 6.10 -11.38
N LEU A 131 -8.43 4.79 -11.29
CA LEU A 131 -9.44 3.75 -11.42
C LEU A 131 -10.54 3.93 -10.35
N THR A 132 -10.17 3.97 -9.07
CA THR A 132 -11.12 4.21 -7.96
C THR A 132 -11.89 5.52 -8.13
N ALA A 133 -11.24 6.61 -8.58
CA ALA A 133 -11.88 7.90 -8.78
C ALA A 133 -12.90 7.89 -9.93
N SER A 134 -12.56 7.26 -11.06
CA SER A 134 -13.48 7.11 -12.19
C SER A 134 -14.72 6.30 -11.82
N GLU A 135 -14.56 5.28 -10.99
CA GLU A 135 -15.66 4.45 -10.50
C GLU A 135 -16.56 5.21 -9.54
N ALA A 136 -15.96 5.99 -8.64
CA ALA A 136 -16.71 6.89 -7.77
C ALA A 136 -17.55 7.87 -8.60
N ALA A 137 -16.98 8.45 -9.66
CA ALA A 137 -17.69 9.37 -10.55
C ALA A 137 -18.87 8.70 -11.28
N ILE A 138 -18.69 7.47 -11.76
CA ILE A 138 -19.77 6.66 -12.36
C ILE A 138 -20.87 6.41 -11.32
N CYS A 139 -20.52 5.98 -10.11
CA CYS A 139 -21.48 5.72 -9.03
C CYS A 139 -22.30 6.97 -8.69
N VAL A 140 -21.67 8.14 -8.58
CA VAL A 140 -22.36 9.41 -8.28
C VAL A 140 -23.26 9.85 -9.44
N LYS A 141 -22.80 9.70 -10.69
CA LYS A 141 -23.55 10.12 -11.86
C LYS A 141 -24.84 9.32 -12.05
N PHE A 142 -24.75 7.99 -11.96
CA PHE A 142 -25.91 7.12 -12.14
C PHE A 142 -26.72 6.91 -10.86
N GLY A 143 -26.10 7.01 -9.68
CA GLY A 143 -26.77 6.84 -8.38
C GLY A 143 -27.73 7.96 -8.02
N ARG A 144 -27.52 9.20 -8.52
CA ARG A 144 -28.41 10.34 -8.24
C ARG A 144 -29.87 10.11 -8.65
N HIS A 145 -30.11 9.38 -9.74
CA HIS A 145 -31.47 9.11 -10.23
C HIS A 145 -32.19 8.03 -9.41
N MET A 146 -31.44 7.14 -8.73
CA MET A 146 -31.99 6.00 -7.99
C MET A 146 -32.27 6.31 -6.53
N PHE A 147 -31.76 7.43 -6.00
CA PHE A 147 -31.91 7.79 -4.59
C PHE A 147 -32.39 9.21 -4.34
N PRO A 148 -33.70 9.48 -4.48
CA PRO A 148 -34.30 10.67 -3.89
C PRO A 148 -34.30 10.63 -2.34
N ASN A 149 -34.19 9.45 -1.71
CA ASN A 149 -34.22 9.26 -0.26
C ASN A 149 -33.06 8.40 0.29
N LEU A 150 -31.81 8.53 -0.22
CA LEU A 150 -30.69 7.85 0.46
C LEU A 150 -30.49 8.53 1.82
N PRO A 151 -30.50 7.80 2.95
CA PRO A 151 -30.07 8.38 4.20
C PRO A 151 -28.55 8.56 4.11
N ILE A 152 -28.11 9.74 3.67
CA ILE A 152 -26.68 10.09 3.58
C ILE A 152 -26.05 10.16 4.98
N TYR A 153 -26.87 10.47 5.99
CA TYR A 153 -26.49 10.56 7.41
C TYR A 153 -25.77 9.30 7.94
N PRO A 154 -26.29 8.06 7.82
CA PRO A 154 -25.58 6.85 8.24
C PRO A 154 -24.29 6.60 7.48
N ILE A 155 -24.20 6.96 6.20
CA ILE A 155 -22.97 6.81 5.41
C ILE A 155 -21.88 7.76 5.94
N ILE A 156 -22.23 9.02 6.15
CA ILE A 156 -21.32 10.02 6.73
C ILE A 156 -20.94 9.61 8.16
N ALA A 157 -21.91 9.17 8.97
CA ALA A 157 -21.67 8.71 10.34
C ALA A 157 -20.72 7.50 10.38
N TRP A 158 -20.86 6.56 9.43
CA TRP A 158 -20.00 5.40 9.32
C TRP A 158 -18.58 5.77 8.90
N ILE A 159 -18.41 6.68 7.92
CA ILE A 159 -17.10 7.22 7.53
C ILE A 159 -16.46 7.96 8.71
N ALA A 160 -17.22 8.80 9.41
CA ALA A 160 -16.73 9.53 10.58
C ALA A 160 -16.32 8.58 11.71
N PHE A 161 -17.07 7.51 11.93
CA PHE A 161 -16.75 6.46 12.91
C PHE A 161 -15.43 5.77 12.56
N LEU A 162 -15.23 5.38 11.31
CA LEU A 162 -13.97 4.79 10.85
C LEU A 162 -12.79 5.74 11.07
N VAL A 163 -12.92 7.00 10.64
CA VAL A 163 -11.88 8.02 10.83
C VAL A 163 -11.56 8.20 12.32
N ARG A 164 -12.56 8.19 13.19
CA ARG A 164 -12.38 8.33 14.63
C ARG A 164 -11.66 7.13 15.25
N ILE A 165 -12.00 5.90 14.86
CA ILE A 165 -11.28 4.69 15.27
C ILE A 165 -9.83 4.77 14.82
N PHE A 166 -9.57 5.17 13.57
CA PHE A 166 -8.21 5.28 13.04
C PHE A 166 -7.38 6.30 13.81
N LEU A 167 -7.91 7.49 14.08
CA LEU A 167 -7.20 8.50 14.87
C LEU A 167 -6.93 8.01 16.29
N TYR A 168 -7.91 7.38 16.93
CA TYR A 168 -7.75 6.83 18.27
C TYR A 168 -6.69 5.72 18.33
N SER A 169 -6.70 4.77 17.38
CA SER A 169 -5.73 3.67 17.35
C SER A 169 -4.31 4.17 17.15
N ASN A 170 -4.11 5.20 16.33
CA ASN A 170 -2.80 5.82 16.11
C ASN A 170 -2.25 6.46 17.41
N VAL A 171 -3.07 7.26 18.07
CA VAL A 171 -2.68 7.95 19.30
C VAL A 171 -2.43 6.94 20.42
N HIS A 172 -3.33 5.96 20.61
CA HIS A 172 -3.17 4.93 21.63
C HIS A 172 -1.96 4.04 21.36
N LEU A 173 -1.69 3.65 20.11
CA LEU A 173 -0.49 2.88 19.75
C LEU A 173 0.79 3.69 20.03
N CYS A 174 0.81 4.98 19.71
CA CYS A 174 1.93 5.86 20.01
C CYS A 174 2.14 6.03 21.53
N LEU A 175 1.06 6.22 22.30
CA LEU A 175 1.12 6.40 23.75
C LEU A 175 1.54 5.10 24.45
N TRP A 176 0.92 3.98 24.12
CA TRP A 176 1.27 2.67 24.66
C TRP A 176 2.75 2.34 24.41
N TRP A 177 3.23 2.60 23.19
CA TRP A 177 4.64 2.39 22.88
C TRP A 177 5.57 3.35 23.62
N GLY A 178 5.25 4.65 23.67
CA GLY A 178 6.02 5.64 24.40
C GLY A 178 6.21 5.28 25.87
N THR A 179 5.13 4.84 26.52
CA THR A 179 5.16 4.38 27.91
C THR A 179 6.03 3.11 28.08
N ASN A 180 5.88 2.10 27.21
CA ASN A 180 6.66 0.86 27.32
C ASN A 180 8.15 1.03 26.97
N ALA A 181 8.48 1.92 26.03
CA ALA A 181 9.85 2.26 25.70
C ALA A 181 10.53 2.99 26.87
N LEU A 182 9.84 3.88 27.58
CA LEU A 182 10.36 4.54 28.79
C LEU A 182 10.57 3.55 29.94
N LEU A 183 9.68 2.56 30.11
CA LEU A 183 9.81 1.52 31.14
C LEU A 183 10.95 0.52 30.86
N SER A 184 11.46 0.47 29.62
CA SER A 184 12.55 -0.44 29.22
C SER A 184 13.95 0.14 29.50
N PHE A 185 14.06 1.42 29.87
CA PHE A 185 15.32 2.06 30.31
C PHE A 185 15.30 2.29 31.82
N PRO A 186 15.65 1.29 32.65
CA PRO A 186 15.96 1.56 34.05
C PRO A 186 17.34 2.24 34.10
N GLY A 187 17.37 3.56 34.25
CA GLY A 187 18.59 4.28 34.63
C GLY A 187 18.95 5.48 33.75
N SER A 188 18.32 6.63 34.03
CA SER A 188 18.95 7.93 33.83
C SER A 188 18.38 8.93 34.84
N ASN A 189 18.46 8.56 36.12
CA ASN A 189 18.34 9.47 37.26
C ASN A 189 19.49 9.12 38.21
N ALA A 190 20.68 9.63 37.89
CA ALA A 190 21.82 9.83 38.78
C ALA A 190 22.66 10.97 38.19
#